data_AF-A0AA42GSV9-F1
#
_entry.id   AF-A0AA42GSV9-F1
#
_cell.length_a   1.000
_cell.length_b   1.000
_cell.length_c   1.000
_cell.angle_alpha   90.00
_cell.angle_beta   90.00
_cell.angle_gamma   90.00
#
_symmetry.space_group_name_H-M   'P 1'
#
loop_
_entity.id
_entity.type
_entity.pdbx_description
1 polymer ?
#
loop_
_entity_poly.entity_id
_entity_poly.type
_entity_poly.pdbx_seq_one_letter_code
_entity_poly.pdbx_strand_id
1 'polypeptide(L)'
;MFLHACKAFIVIALLSMQVAQAGELINTTDRFKQKRELKWISSVKSSDASQMGLTASVFFKGQGTPEKALVHLAGSFDRLEFAQCNGVDWLADGVPVERLSGTYNTVPRRDSPKMIEIMVSIFSVEQLRQLAAASVIEYRVCRSEGRVPDEDAAGLRQLVAALGQ
;
A
#
# COMPACT_ATOMS: atom_id res chain seq x y z
N MET A 1 61.86 -11.74 -32.90
CA MET A 1 60.70 -10.92 -33.30
C MET A 1 59.48 -11.50 -32.58
N PHE A 2 59.14 -10.97 -31.40
CA PHE A 2 58.17 -11.56 -30.48
C PHE A 2 56.75 -11.03 -30.76
N LEU A 3 55.88 -11.88 -31.28
CA LEU A 3 54.43 -11.64 -31.39
C LEU A 3 53.81 -11.54 -30.00
N HIS A 4 53.32 -10.35 -29.64
CA HIS A 4 52.56 -10.13 -28.40
C HIS A 4 51.07 -10.42 -28.67
N ALA A 5 50.57 -11.50 -28.08
CA ALA A 5 49.15 -11.84 -28.05
C ALA A 5 48.43 -10.93 -27.04
N CYS A 6 47.57 -10.05 -27.52
CA CYS A 6 46.71 -9.20 -26.70
C CYS A 6 45.52 -10.04 -26.21
N LYS A 7 45.53 -10.46 -24.94
CA LYS A 7 44.40 -11.13 -24.28
C LYS A 7 43.35 -10.10 -23.90
N ALA A 8 42.23 -10.06 -24.62
CA ALA A 8 41.06 -9.30 -24.24
C ALA A 8 40.33 -9.98 -23.07
N PHE A 9 40.38 -9.35 -21.90
CA PHE A 9 39.58 -9.73 -20.73
C PHE A 9 38.19 -9.08 -20.85
N ILE A 10 37.17 -9.87 -21.16
CA ILE A 10 35.77 -9.42 -21.09
C ILE A 10 35.34 -9.49 -19.62
N VAL A 11 35.20 -8.32 -18.99
CA VAL A 11 34.63 -8.18 -17.64
C VAL A 11 33.11 -8.17 -17.78
N ILE A 12 32.46 -9.30 -17.48
CA ILE A 12 31.00 -9.39 -17.39
C ILE A 12 30.58 -8.74 -16.06
N ALA A 13 30.14 -7.50 -16.13
CA ALA A 13 29.51 -6.82 -15.00
C ALA A 13 28.13 -7.47 -14.73
N LEU A 14 28.07 -8.35 -13.72
CA LEU A 14 26.84 -8.87 -13.15
C LEU A 14 26.10 -7.72 -12.47
N LEU A 15 25.21 -7.06 -13.22
CA LEU A 15 24.18 -6.17 -12.69
C LEU A 15 23.25 -7.03 -11.82
N SER A 16 23.51 -7.04 -10.52
CA SER A 16 22.59 -7.54 -9.51
C SER A 16 21.35 -6.65 -9.50
N MET A 17 20.38 -6.98 -10.36
CA MET A 17 19.04 -6.42 -10.31
C MET A 17 18.47 -6.78 -8.93
N GLN A 18 18.42 -5.79 -8.04
CA GLN A 18 17.66 -5.91 -6.81
C GLN A 18 16.21 -6.06 -7.23
N VAL A 19 15.67 -7.27 -7.07
CA VAL A 19 14.25 -7.52 -7.24
C VAL A 19 13.57 -6.74 -6.11
N ALA A 20 12.98 -5.58 -6.44
CA ALA A 20 12.12 -4.87 -5.51
C ALA A 20 11.06 -5.87 -5.02
N GLN A 21 10.96 -6.06 -3.70
CA GLN A 21 9.87 -6.85 -3.15
C GLN A 21 8.59 -6.08 -3.43
N ALA A 22 7.83 -6.52 -4.43
CA ALA A 22 6.49 -6.03 -4.69
C ALA A 22 5.56 -6.48 -3.56
N GLY A 23 4.54 -5.69 -3.27
CA GLY A 23 3.47 -6.11 -2.37
C GLY A 23 2.71 -7.34 -2.91
N GLU A 24 1.78 -7.86 -2.13
CA GLU A 24 1.08 -9.11 -2.42
C GLU A 24 -0.44 -8.90 -2.59
N LEU A 25 -1.01 -9.44 -3.67
CA LEU A 25 -2.45 -9.50 -3.88
C LEU A 25 -2.98 -10.87 -3.45
N ILE A 26 -3.85 -10.89 -2.45
CA ILE A 26 -4.43 -12.08 -1.83
C ILE A 26 -5.93 -12.11 -2.08
N ASN A 27 -6.45 -13.22 -2.61
CA ASN A 27 -7.88 -13.47 -2.75
C ASN A 27 -8.28 -14.62 -1.81
N THR A 28 -9.08 -14.33 -0.80
CA THR A 28 -9.49 -15.30 0.22
C THR A 28 -11.01 -15.45 0.23
N THR A 29 -11.48 -16.69 0.37
CA THR A 29 -12.89 -17.00 0.61
C THR A 29 -13.04 -17.77 1.93
N ASP A 30 -13.66 -17.16 2.92
CA ASP A 30 -14.12 -17.86 4.13
C ASP A 30 -15.39 -18.64 3.79
N ARG A 31 -15.21 -19.94 3.57
CA ARG A 31 -16.27 -20.90 3.23
C ARG A 31 -17.30 -21.13 4.35
N PHE A 32 -16.97 -20.86 5.61
CA PHE A 32 -17.92 -20.98 6.73
C PHE A 32 -18.80 -19.74 6.84
N LYS A 33 -18.23 -18.56 6.61
CA LYS A 33 -18.97 -17.28 6.67
C LYS A 33 -19.52 -16.83 5.32
N GLN A 34 -19.18 -17.56 4.26
CA GLN A 34 -19.46 -17.21 2.86
C GLN A 34 -19.01 -15.78 2.50
N LYS A 35 -17.86 -15.36 3.03
CA LYS A 35 -17.28 -14.03 2.80
C LYS A 35 -16.05 -14.14 1.92
N ARG A 36 -16.05 -13.41 0.80
CA ARG A 36 -14.86 -13.19 -0.03
C ARG A 36 -14.20 -11.87 0.36
N GLU A 37 -12.88 -11.86 0.36
CA GLU A 37 -12.03 -10.68 0.54
C GLU A 37 -10.91 -10.71 -0.51
N LEU A 38 -10.70 -9.57 -1.16
CA LEU A 38 -9.55 -9.35 -2.03
C LEU A 38 -8.69 -8.26 -1.39
N LYS A 39 -7.40 -8.52 -1.22
CA LYS A 39 -6.51 -7.68 -0.41
C LYS A 39 -5.17 -7.45 -1.08
N TRP A 40 -4.76 -6.19 -1.20
CA TRP A 40 -3.38 -5.80 -1.47
C TRP A 40 -2.65 -5.52 -0.16
N ILE A 41 -1.48 -6.11 0.04
CA ILE A 41 -0.60 -5.87 1.18
C ILE A 41 0.64 -5.14 0.69
N SER A 42 0.89 -3.94 1.25
CA SER A 42 2.09 -3.15 0.98
C SER A 42 3.36 -3.93 1.28
N SER A 43 4.38 -3.76 0.45
CA SER A 43 5.73 -4.24 0.73
C SER A 43 6.53 -3.28 1.61
N VAL A 44 6.05 -2.05 1.83
CA VAL A 44 6.65 -1.11 2.76
C VAL A 44 6.55 -1.70 4.16
N LYS A 45 7.69 -2.13 4.67
CA LYS A 45 7.76 -2.66 6.03
C LYS A 45 7.55 -1.50 6.97
N SER A 46 6.60 -1.66 7.88
CA SER A 46 6.31 -0.69 8.93
C SER A 46 7.57 -0.24 9.69
N SER A 47 8.68 -0.98 9.66
CA SER A 47 9.95 -0.60 10.27
C SER A 47 10.61 0.68 9.72
N ASP A 48 10.27 1.13 8.52
CA ASP A 48 10.81 2.38 7.98
C ASP A 48 10.01 3.57 8.54
N ALA A 49 10.65 4.36 9.40
CA ALA A 49 9.99 5.46 10.09
C ALA A 49 9.70 6.66 9.17
N SER A 50 10.25 6.66 7.95
CA SER A 50 10.14 7.79 7.03
C SER A 50 9.03 7.66 5.99
N GLN A 51 8.41 6.48 5.88
CA GLN A 51 7.40 6.21 4.84
C GLN A 51 6.22 5.43 5.40
N MET A 52 5.01 5.87 5.04
CA MET A 52 3.79 5.13 5.34
C MET A 52 3.44 4.20 4.16
N GLY A 53 3.21 2.92 4.46
CA GLY A 53 2.72 1.94 3.50
C GLY A 53 1.20 1.93 3.40
N LEU A 54 0.68 1.56 2.23
CA LEU A 54 -0.75 1.44 1.95
C LEU A 54 -1.16 0.00 1.69
N THR A 55 -2.01 -0.54 2.57
CA THR A 55 -2.69 -1.83 2.39
C THR A 55 -4.15 -1.56 2.07
N ALA A 56 -4.76 -2.33 1.16
CA ALA A 56 -6.16 -2.16 0.80
C ALA A 56 -6.90 -3.50 0.76
N SER A 57 -8.09 -3.56 1.31
CA SER A 57 -8.99 -4.73 1.29
C SER A 57 -10.33 -4.36 0.69
N VAL A 58 -10.88 -5.20 -0.19
CA VAL A 58 -12.23 -5.11 -0.71
C VAL A 58 -13.04 -6.28 -0.16
N PHE A 59 -14.17 -5.95 0.47
CA PHE A 59 -15.09 -6.92 1.05
C PHE A 59 -16.27 -7.12 0.13
N PHE A 60 -16.72 -8.36 0.01
CA PHE A 60 -17.83 -8.74 -0.86
C PHE A 60 -19.08 -9.09 -0.04
N LYS A 61 -20.24 -8.67 -0.54
CA LYS A 61 -21.54 -9.16 -0.07
C LYS A 61 -21.78 -10.54 -0.69
N GLY A 62 -21.81 -11.57 0.15
CA GLY A 62 -21.85 -12.95 -0.31
C GLY A 62 -20.60 -13.28 -1.15
N GLN A 63 -20.81 -13.88 -2.32
CA GLN A 63 -19.71 -14.33 -3.19
C GLN A 63 -19.40 -13.39 -4.37
N GLY A 64 -20.27 -12.43 -4.69
CA GLY A 64 -20.24 -11.78 -6.01
C GLY A 64 -20.02 -10.27 -6.01
N THR A 65 -20.64 -9.52 -5.10
CA THR A 65 -20.72 -8.06 -5.23
C THR A 65 -19.77 -7.37 -4.27
N PRO A 66 -18.75 -6.62 -4.75
CA PRO A 66 -17.95 -5.74 -3.90
C PRO A 66 -18.85 -4.75 -3.16
N GLU A 67 -18.71 -4.68 -1.83
CA GLU A 67 -19.56 -3.84 -0.97
C GLU A 67 -18.82 -2.54 -0.59
N LYS A 68 -17.61 -2.69 -0.05
CA LYS A 68 -16.80 -1.58 0.45
C LYS A 68 -15.32 -1.93 0.43
N ALA A 69 -14.50 -0.89 0.48
CA ALA A 69 -13.07 -1.02 0.61
C ALA A 69 -12.58 -0.41 1.92
N LEU A 70 -11.57 -1.04 2.51
CA LEU A 70 -10.78 -0.49 3.60
C LEU A 70 -9.37 -0.21 3.08
N VAL A 71 -8.90 1.02 3.26
CA VAL A 71 -7.53 1.43 2.94
C VAL A 71 -6.84 1.78 4.24
N HIS A 72 -5.75 1.09 4.54
CA HIS A 72 -4.92 1.28 5.72
C HIS A 72 -3.65 2.00 5.31
N LEU A 73 -3.44 3.18 5.88
CA LEU A 73 -2.18 3.90 5.81
C LEU A 73 -1.44 3.69 7.13
N ALA A 74 -0.25 3.10 7.09
CA ALA A 74 0.45 2.70 8.30
C ALA A 74 1.96 3.01 8.26
N GLY A 75 2.51 3.41 9.39
CA GLY A 75 3.96 3.64 9.58
C GLY A 75 4.38 3.29 11.01
N SER A 76 5.69 3.25 11.28
CA SER A 76 6.19 3.03 12.64
C SER A 76 6.96 4.23 13.18
N PHE A 77 6.58 4.63 14.39
CA PHE A 77 7.01 5.86 15.02
C PHE A 77 7.51 5.59 16.44
N ASP A 78 8.47 6.38 16.91
CA ASP A 78 9.02 6.27 18.27
C ASP A 78 8.02 6.73 19.35
N ARG A 79 6.96 7.44 18.94
CA ARG A 79 5.87 7.96 19.76
C ARG A 79 4.59 7.99 18.95
N LEU A 80 3.44 8.18 19.62
CA LEU A 80 2.16 8.36 18.92
C LEU A 80 2.08 9.77 18.32
N GLU A 81 2.25 9.89 17.01
CA GLU A 81 2.23 11.15 16.28
C GLU A 81 0.83 11.54 15.81
N PHE A 82 -0.05 10.57 15.59
CA PHE A 82 -1.36 10.75 14.95
C PHE A 82 -2.55 10.38 15.84
N ALA A 83 -2.33 10.09 17.13
CA ALA A 83 -3.39 9.67 18.06
C ALA A 83 -4.57 10.63 18.19
N GLN A 84 -4.37 11.91 17.91
CA GLN A 84 -5.43 12.94 17.97
C GLN A 84 -6.01 13.28 16.59
N CYS A 85 -5.62 12.56 15.53
CA CYS A 85 -6.08 12.83 14.18
C CYS A 85 -7.44 12.17 13.91
N ASN A 86 -8.38 12.95 13.36
CA ASN A 86 -9.76 12.50 13.09
C ASN A 86 -9.92 11.78 11.75
N GLY A 87 -8.82 11.46 11.07
CA GLY A 87 -8.79 10.69 9.84
C GLY A 87 -7.74 11.17 8.85
N VAL A 88 -7.93 10.76 7.61
CA VAL A 88 -7.04 11.04 6.49
C VAL A 88 -7.84 11.76 5.41
N ASP A 89 -7.28 12.84 4.88
CA ASP A 89 -7.74 13.47 3.65
C ASP A 89 -6.97 12.88 2.48
N TRP A 90 -7.64 12.64 1.35
CA TRP A 90 -7.06 11.98 0.19
C TRP A 90 -7.22 12.84 -1.05
N LEU A 91 -6.17 12.87 -1.89
CA LEU A 91 -6.21 13.45 -3.22
C LEU A 91 -5.85 12.38 -4.26
N ALA A 92 -6.57 12.41 -5.38
CA ALA A 92 -6.27 11.69 -6.62
C ALA A 92 -5.94 12.73 -7.68
N ASP A 93 -4.68 12.79 -8.11
CA ASP A 93 -4.18 13.80 -9.06
C ASP A 93 -4.56 15.24 -8.65
N GLY A 94 -4.41 15.56 -7.35
CA GLY A 94 -4.77 16.85 -6.77
C GLY A 94 -6.27 17.09 -6.53
N VAL A 95 -7.15 16.15 -6.92
CA VAL A 95 -8.59 16.23 -6.71
C VAL A 95 -8.99 15.50 -5.43
N PRO A 96 -9.75 16.13 -4.51
CA PRO A 96 -10.23 15.46 -3.30
C PRO A 96 -11.04 14.20 -3.59
N VAL A 97 -10.72 13.11 -2.89
CA VAL A 97 -11.54 11.89 -2.85
C VAL A 97 -12.15 11.76 -1.46
N GLU A 98 -13.46 11.92 -1.38
CA GLU A 98 -14.18 11.74 -0.12
C GLU A 98 -14.15 10.27 0.33
N ARG A 99 -13.97 10.06 1.63
CA ARG A 99 -14.13 8.75 2.28
C ARG A 99 -15.50 8.66 2.94
N LEU A 100 -16.03 7.46 3.09
CA LEU A 100 -17.28 7.23 3.82
C LEU A 100 -17.10 7.44 5.32
N SER A 101 -15.99 6.96 5.88
CA SER A 101 -15.62 7.13 7.28
C SER A 101 -14.16 6.74 7.49
N GLY A 102 -13.68 6.78 8.74
CA GLY A 102 -12.32 6.37 9.06
C GLY A 102 -12.09 6.27 10.55
N THR A 103 -11.05 5.53 10.92
CA THR A 103 -10.67 5.25 12.30
C THR A 103 -9.16 5.27 12.44
N TYR A 104 -8.68 5.48 13.65
CA TYR A 104 -7.28 5.40 14.01
C TYR A 104 -7.04 4.20 14.93
N ASN A 105 -5.96 3.47 14.70
CA ASN A 105 -5.54 2.33 15.53
C ASN A 105 -4.04 2.40 15.81
N THR A 106 -3.64 1.81 16.92
CA THR A 106 -2.23 1.63 17.30
C THR A 106 -1.93 0.20 17.64
N VAL A 107 -0.78 -0.30 17.22
CA VAL A 107 -0.29 -1.62 17.58
C VAL A 107 1.16 -1.50 18.08
N PRO A 108 1.49 -1.99 19.29
CA PRO A 108 2.88 -2.04 19.72
C PRO A 108 3.67 -3.03 18.86
N ARG A 109 4.89 -2.68 18.48
CA ARG A 109 5.76 -3.59 17.74
C ARG A 109 6.42 -4.57 18.71
N ARG A 110 6.28 -5.88 18.46
CA ARG A 110 6.71 -6.95 19.39
C ARG A 110 8.18 -6.83 19.84
N ASP A 111 9.06 -6.44 18.93
CA ASP A 111 10.52 -6.46 19.14
C ASP A 111 11.15 -5.05 19.10
N SER A 112 10.36 -4.00 19.39
CA SER A 112 10.82 -2.62 19.31
C SER A 112 9.99 -1.70 20.22
N PRO A 113 10.57 -0.65 20.81
CA PRO A 113 9.79 0.36 21.54
C PRO A 113 8.88 1.20 20.63
N LYS A 114 9.00 1.06 19.30
CA LYS A 114 8.20 1.79 18.33
C LYS A 114 6.75 1.31 18.31
N MET A 115 5.85 2.25 18.02
CA MET A 115 4.44 2.00 17.77
C MET A 115 4.18 1.94 16.27
N ILE A 116 3.23 1.10 15.84
CA ILE A 116 2.66 1.16 14.51
C ILE A 116 1.36 1.94 14.61
N GLU A 117 1.30 3.08 13.93
CA GLU A 117 0.08 3.87 13.81
C GLU A 117 -0.60 3.54 12.48
N ILE A 118 -1.90 3.27 12.53
CA ILE A 118 -2.69 2.81 11.39
C ILE A 118 -3.91 3.69 11.26
N MET A 119 -3.99 4.43 10.16
CA MET A 119 -5.18 5.17 9.80
C MET A 119 -5.97 4.37 8.77
N VAL A 120 -7.23 4.09 9.11
CA VAL A 120 -8.14 3.30 8.29
C VAL A 120 -9.13 4.25 7.65
N SER A 121 -9.20 4.23 6.33
CA SER A 121 -10.23 4.95 5.55
C SER A 121 -11.17 3.92 4.92
N ILE A 122 -12.47 4.17 5.03
CA ILE A 122 -13.51 3.33 4.42
C ILE A 122 -13.98 4.04 3.16
N PHE A 123 -13.95 3.35 2.03
CA PHE A 123 -14.37 3.86 0.73
C PHE A 123 -15.48 3.00 0.14
N SER A 124 -16.32 3.63 -0.68
CA SER A 124 -17.12 2.89 -1.66
C SER A 124 -16.20 2.28 -2.72
N VAL A 125 -16.70 1.29 -3.45
CA VAL A 125 -15.95 0.68 -4.56
C VAL A 125 -15.63 1.71 -5.64
N GLU A 126 -16.52 2.69 -5.86
CA GLU A 126 -16.32 3.74 -6.84
C GLU A 126 -15.24 4.73 -6.42
N GLN A 127 -15.22 5.14 -5.15
CA GLN A 127 -14.15 5.97 -4.61
C GLN A 127 -12.79 5.25 -4.65
N LEU A 128 -12.78 3.94 -4.40
CA LEU A 128 -11.57 3.13 -4.56
C LEU A 128 -11.09 3.12 -6.01
N ARG A 129 -11.99 2.98 -6.98
CA ARG A 129 -11.66 3.06 -8.41
C ARG A 129 -11.08 4.41 -8.80
N GLN A 130 -11.65 5.50 -8.27
CA GLN A 130 -11.13 6.85 -8.48
C GLN A 130 -9.69 6.97 -7.97
N LEU A 131 -9.40 6.50 -6.75
CA LEU A 131 -8.04 6.48 -6.22
C LEU A 131 -7.10 5.62 -7.07
N ALA A 132 -7.53 4.43 -7.47
CA ALA A 132 -6.71 3.52 -8.27
C ALA A 132 -6.41 4.08 -9.68
N ALA A 133 -7.34 4.84 -10.26
CA ALA A 133 -7.16 5.44 -11.57
C ALA A 133 -6.16 6.61 -11.57
N ALA A 134 -5.85 7.17 -10.40
CA ALA A 134 -4.95 8.31 -10.28
C ALA A 134 -3.51 7.96 -10.67
N SER A 135 -2.80 8.93 -11.25
CA SER A 135 -1.35 8.83 -11.46
C SER A 135 -0.59 9.05 -10.15
N VAL A 136 -1.07 9.98 -9.33
CA VAL A 136 -0.53 10.32 -8.02
C VAL A 136 -1.64 10.27 -6.98
N ILE A 137 -1.37 9.57 -5.88
CA ILE A 137 -2.25 9.52 -4.71
C ILE A 137 -1.53 10.21 -3.56
N GLU A 138 -2.15 11.25 -3.03
CA GLU A 138 -1.62 12.03 -1.91
C GLU A 138 -2.56 11.87 -0.71
N TYR A 139 -1.99 12.02 0.47
CA TYR A 139 -2.73 11.97 1.71
C TYR A 139 -2.29 13.09 2.65
N ARG A 140 -3.21 13.47 3.53
CA ARG A 140 -2.91 14.33 4.68
C ARG A 140 -3.48 13.72 5.95
N VAL A 141 -2.64 13.65 6.98
CA VAL A 141 -3.00 13.17 8.32
C VAL A 141 -2.68 14.30 9.29
N CYS A 142 -3.71 14.90 9.88
CA CYS A 142 -3.57 16.16 10.61
C CYS A 142 -2.89 17.26 9.77
N ARG A 143 -1.61 17.56 10.05
CA ARG A 143 -0.80 18.60 9.38
C ARG A 143 0.32 18.00 8.52
N SER A 144 0.44 16.67 8.51
CA SER A 144 1.47 15.96 7.78
C SER A 144 0.89 15.52 6.44
N GLU A 145 1.55 15.94 5.36
CA GLU A 145 1.22 15.56 3.99
C GLU A 145 2.21 14.52 3.50
N GLY A 146 1.75 13.63 2.63
CA GLY A 146 2.59 12.61 2.05
C GLY A 146 1.99 12.07 0.75
N ARG A 147 2.78 11.25 0.06
CA ARG A 147 2.40 10.58 -1.16
C ARG A 147 2.42 9.07 -0.94
N VAL A 148 1.44 8.37 -1.50
CA VAL A 148 1.45 6.90 -1.53
C VAL A 148 2.60 6.44 -2.43
N PRO A 149 3.45 5.49 -1.98
CA PRO A 149 4.51 4.92 -2.80
C PRO A 149 3.99 4.38 -4.14
N ASP A 150 4.78 4.51 -5.20
CA ASP A 150 4.34 4.14 -6.55
C ASP A 150 4.01 2.64 -6.66
N GLU A 151 4.73 1.79 -5.92
CA GLU A 151 4.43 0.35 -5.82
C GLU A 151 3.07 0.07 -5.18
N ASP A 152 2.67 0.85 -4.17
CA ASP A 152 1.39 0.68 -3.51
C ASP A 152 0.24 1.24 -4.36
N ALA A 153 0.47 2.35 -5.06
CA ALA A 153 -0.48 2.86 -6.05
C ALA A 153 -0.68 1.85 -7.20
N ALA A 154 0.39 1.19 -7.66
CA ALA A 154 0.31 0.10 -8.63
C ALA A 154 -0.44 -1.12 -8.07
N GLY A 155 -0.21 -1.48 -6.81
CA GLY A 155 -0.95 -2.51 -6.09
C GLY A 155 -2.45 -2.24 -6.01
N LEU A 156 -2.82 -0.98 -5.75
CA LEU A 156 -4.22 -0.54 -5.73
C LEU A 156 -4.89 -0.69 -7.10
N ARG A 157 -4.17 -0.39 -8.19
CA ARG A 157 -4.61 -0.65 -9.57
C ARG A 157 -4.85 -2.13 -9.82
N GLN A 158 -3.94 -3.00 -9.39
CA GLN A 158 -4.10 -4.45 -9.52
C GLN A 158 -5.30 -4.96 -8.73
N LEU A 159 -5.48 -4.47 -7.50
CA LEU A 159 -6.63 -4.80 -6.67
C LEU A 159 -7.94 -4.46 -7.37
N VAL A 160 -8.07 -3.25 -7.91
CA VAL A 160 -9.27 -2.80 -8.62
C VAL A 160 -9.48 -3.55 -9.93
N ALA A 161 -8.43 -3.84 -10.69
CA ALA A 161 -8.52 -4.61 -11.94
C ALA A 161 -9.09 -6.02 -11.69
N ALA A 162 -8.69 -6.66 -10.59
CA ALA A 162 -9.18 -7.97 -10.18
C ALA A 162 -10.64 -7.95 -9.65
N LEU A 163 -11.28 -6.79 -9.51
CA LEU A 163 -12.72 -6.69 -9.25
C LEU A 163 -13.59 -6.83 -10.51
N GLY A 164 -13.00 -6.63 -11.68
CA GLY A 164 -13.69 -6.74 -12.99
C GLY A 164 -13.60 -8.13 -13.63
N GLN A 165 -12.92 -9.07 -12.97
CA GLN A 165 -12.79 -10.48 -13.36
C GLN A 165 -13.79 -11.34 -12.57
#